data_AF-A0A815M482-F1
#
_entry.id   AF-A0A815M482-F1
#
_cell.length_a   1.000
_cell.length_b   1.000
_cell.length_c   1.000
_cell.angle_alpha   90.00
_cell.angle_beta   90.00
_cell.angle_gamma   90.00
#
_symmetry.space_group_name_H-M   'P 1'
#
loop_
_entity.id
_entity.type
_entity.pdbx_description
1 polymer ?
#
loop_
_entity_poly.entity_id
_entity_poly.type
_entity_poly.pdbx_seq_one_letter_code
_entity_poly.pdbx_strand_id
1 'polypeptide(L)'
;MKSTDRRGMTPAAYDNLAIKGTDKIRTLRSCTVALLTILHSWIGFTAFCQSRNSSIRLLVNCLIVQSEPMKMSILDLLYDLLNLDTPAPCDSYEAALKSTYPIWNLTTVEEGYTYVASEGAAKLPRISSTRPNLLDSHMALMLLTFIDAGFLEAITEIASSDNTILSIRATLLLANFIWLCNEHLPEEQSFLLLPLLMDIAIADDNSVKRSFAKEAMLHINAFFEFNKRTRYTHSFQLAQLIYHSQHFNDYFTIAQHVITDTTRRKSMVASDDPVRSL
;
A
#
# COMPACT_ATOMS: atom_id res chain seq x y z
N MET A 1 34.90 -56.73 11.38
CA MET A 1 34.50 -55.70 10.38
C MET A 1 33.18 -56.12 9.74
N LYS A 2 32.05 -55.59 10.21
CA LYS A 2 30.74 -55.78 9.55
C LYS A 2 30.20 -54.41 9.13
N SER A 3 30.45 -54.11 7.87
CA SER A 3 29.59 -53.44 6.90
C SER A 3 28.48 -52.54 7.48
N THR A 4 28.71 -51.25 7.31
CA THR A 4 27.76 -50.13 7.32
C THR A 4 26.36 -50.47 6.78
N ASP A 5 25.36 -50.21 7.62
CA ASP A 5 23.92 -50.23 7.34
C ASP A 5 23.57 -49.10 6.35
N ARG A 6 23.49 -49.43 5.05
CA ARG A 6 22.83 -48.59 4.03
C ARG A 6 21.40 -49.10 3.85
N ARG A 7 20.51 -48.80 4.80
CA ARG A 7 19.07 -48.93 4.55
C ARG A 7 18.61 -47.76 3.70
N GLY A 8 18.52 -48.02 2.39
CA GLY A 8 17.86 -47.14 1.44
C GLY A 8 16.40 -46.96 1.82
N MET A 9 16.00 -45.69 1.99
CA MET A 9 14.61 -45.28 2.19
C MET A 9 13.75 -45.82 1.03
N THR A 10 12.66 -46.53 1.34
CA THR A 10 11.80 -47.18 0.32
C THR A 10 11.03 -46.15 -0.52
N PRO A 11 10.73 -46.40 -1.82
CA PRO A 11 10.01 -45.48 -2.71
C PRO A 11 8.69 -44.94 -2.13
N ALA A 12 7.92 -45.79 -1.43
CA ALA A 12 6.68 -45.38 -0.77
C ALA A 12 6.88 -44.35 0.36
N ALA A 13 8.05 -44.29 0.99
CA ALA A 13 8.35 -43.28 2.01
C ALA A 13 8.64 -41.91 1.38
N TYR A 14 9.22 -41.88 0.17
CA TYR A 14 9.38 -40.65 -0.61
C TYR A 14 8.03 -40.08 -1.04
N ASP A 15 7.13 -40.93 -1.56
CA ASP A 15 5.79 -40.49 -1.96
C ASP A 15 4.97 -39.99 -0.77
N ASN A 16 5.03 -40.65 0.38
CA ASN A 16 4.35 -40.19 1.60
C ASN A 16 4.94 -38.89 2.16
N LEU A 17 6.25 -38.65 2.04
CA LEU A 17 6.88 -37.38 2.42
C LEU A 17 6.49 -36.25 1.45
N ALA A 18 6.39 -36.55 0.15
CA ALA A 18 5.96 -35.61 -0.86
C ALA A 18 4.47 -35.23 -0.67
N ILE A 19 3.59 -36.20 -0.46
CA ILE A 19 2.16 -35.99 -0.16
C ILE A 19 1.98 -35.22 1.15
N LYS A 20 2.73 -35.56 2.20
CA LYS A 20 2.67 -34.83 3.48
C LYS A 20 3.20 -33.39 3.36
N GLY A 21 4.12 -33.14 2.42
CA GLY A 21 4.57 -31.80 2.06
C GLY A 21 3.49 -31.00 1.33
N THR A 22 2.80 -31.61 0.36
CA THR A 22 1.73 -30.95 -0.40
C THR A 22 0.48 -30.69 0.45
N ASP A 23 0.14 -31.57 1.39
CA ASP A 23 -0.98 -31.38 2.31
C ASP A 23 -0.75 -30.19 3.26
N LYS A 24 0.49 -30.01 3.74
CA LYS A 24 0.86 -28.82 4.53
C LYS A 24 0.72 -27.53 3.73
N ILE A 25 1.17 -27.51 2.47
CA ILE A 25 1.05 -26.32 1.62
C ILE A 25 -0.43 -25.99 1.33
N ARG A 26 -1.26 -27.01 1.07
CA ARG A 26 -2.70 -26.82 0.82
C ARG A 26 -3.42 -26.30 2.06
N THR A 27 -3.15 -26.88 3.23
CA THR A 27 -3.74 -26.43 4.50
C THR A 27 -3.31 -25.00 4.84
N LEU A 28 -2.04 -24.64 4.61
CA LEU A 28 -1.57 -23.27 4.75
C LEU A 28 -2.34 -22.31 3.82
N ARG A 29 -2.47 -22.65 2.54
CA ARG A 29 -3.22 -21.83 1.58
C ARG A 29 -4.71 -21.69 1.95
N SER A 30 -5.33 -22.74 2.47
CA SER A 30 -6.70 -22.64 2.97
C SER A 30 -6.79 -21.72 4.19
N CYS A 31 -5.81 -21.77 5.08
CA CYS A 31 -5.76 -20.88 6.24
C CYS A 31 -5.53 -19.41 5.82
N THR A 32 -4.67 -19.15 4.83
CA THR A 32 -4.44 -17.78 4.36
C THR A 32 -5.71 -17.17 3.77
N VAL A 33 -6.43 -17.91 2.93
CA VAL A 33 -7.71 -17.46 2.36
C VAL A 33 -8.76 -17.26 3.45
N ALA A 34 -8.84 -18.16 4.42
CA ALA A 34 -9.76 -18.01 5.55
C ALA A 34 -9.43 -16.75 6.39
N LEU A 35 -8.15 -16.47 6.65
CA LEU A 35 -7.73 -15.28 7.37
C LEU A 35 -8.02 -13.99 6.58
N LEU A 36 -7.74 -13.98 5.27
CA LEU A 36 -8.05 -12.84 4.40
C LEU A 36 -9.55 -12.52 4.41
N THR A 37 -10.40 -13.53 4.26
CA THR A 37 -11.86 -13.33 4.27
C THR A 37 -12.38 -12.83 5.62
N ILE A 38 -11.79 -13.26 6.74
CA ILE A 38 -12.15 -12.76 8.07
C ILE A 38 -11.71 -11.30 8.24
N LEU A 39 -10.48 -10.97 7.84
CA LEU A 39 -9.91 -9.64 8.05
C LEU A 39 -10.49 -8.57 7.12
N HIS A 40 -10.86 -8.92 5.88
CA HIS A 40 -11.57 -8.00 4.97
C HIS A 40 -13.06 -7.80 5.32
N SER A 41 -13.62 -8.67 6.15
CA SER A 41 -14.97 -8.49 6.66
C SER A 41 -14.94 -7.56 7.88
N TRP A 42 -15.77 -6.53 7.90
CA TRP A 42 -15.85 -5.60 9.03
C TRP A 42 -16.16 -6.30 10.36
N ILE A 43 -17.13 -7.23 10.34
CA ILE A 43 -17.52 -7.98 11.55
C ILE A 43 -16.43 -8.99 11.93
N GLY A 44 -15.79 -9.61 10.94
CA GLY A 44 -14.69 -10.55 11.17
C GLY A 44 -13.48 -9.86 11.81
N PHE A 45 -13.09 -8.71 11.26
CA PHE A 45 -12.00 -7.90 11.77
C PHE A 45 -12.24 -7.38 13.19
N THR A 46 -13.42 -6.81 13.45
CA THR A 46 -13.76 -6.30 14.79
C THR A 46 -13.80 -7.41 15.83
N ALA A 47 -14.34 -8.59 15.50
CA ALA A 47 -14.29 -9.77 16.37
C ALA A 47 -12.85 -10.28 16.59
N PHE A 48 -12.02 -10.25 15.54
CA PHE A 48 -10.62 -10.67 15.61
C PHE A 48 -9.77 -9.77 16.52
N CYS A 49 -10.09 -8.47 16.55
CA CYS A 49 -9.39 -7.46 17.34
C CYS A 49 -9.92 -7.29 18.77
N GLN A 50 -11.07 -7.88 19.10
CA GLN A 50 -11.79 -7.67 20.37
C GLN A 50 -10.95 -7.98 21.63
N SER A 51 -9.98 -8.88 21.54
CA SER A 51 -9.03 -9.21 22.61
C SER A 51 -7.80 -8.28 22.61
N ARG A 52 -8.01 -6.96 22.63
CA ARG A 52 -6.94 -5.94 22.73
C ARG A 52 -5.81 -6.16 21.71
N ASN A 53 -6.17 -6.44 20.46
CA ASN A 53 -5.24 -6.70 19.35
C ASN A 53 -4.28 -7.90 19.57
N SER A 54 -4.58 -8.83 20.50
CA SER A 54 -3.72 -9.99 20.79
C SER A 54 -3.54 -10.90 19.59
N SER A 55 -4.57 -11.05 18.76
CA SER A 55 -4.56 -11.92 17.57
C SER A 55 -3.67 -11.35 16.45
N ILE A 56 -3.74 -10.03 16.23
CA ILE A 56 -2.86 -9.34 15.27
C ILE A 56 -1.42 -9.35 15.77
N ARG A 57 -1.20 -9.08 17.06
CA ARG A 57 0.14 -9.18 17.67
C ARG A 57 0.71 -10.60 17.55
N LEU A 58 -0.12 -11.64 17.67
CA LEU A 58 0.31 -13.01 17.45
C LEU A 58 0.70 -13.26 15.99
N LEU A 59 -0.04 -12.71 15.03
CA LEU A 59 0.31 -12.78 13.61
C LEU A 59 1.66 -12.10 13.33
N VAL A 60 1.86 -10.90 13.89
CA VAL A 60 3.12 -10.15 13.80
C VAL A 60 4.28 -10.94 14.43
N ASN A 61 4.08 -11.52 15.61
CA ASN A 61 5.11 -12.34 16.28
C ASN A 61 5.45 -13.61 15.50
N CYS A 62 4.48 -14.23 14.83
CA CYS A 62 4.72 -15.36 13.94
C CYS A 62 5.64 -14.97 12.78
N LEU A 63 5.59 -13.73 12.31
CA LEU A 63 6.45 -13.26 11.23
C LEU A 63 7.94 -13.27 11.62
N ILE A 64 8.25 -13.06 12.90
CA ILE A 64 9.63 -13.03 13.42
C ILE A 64 10.20 -14.45 13.59
N VAL A 65 9.42 -15.34 14.21
CA VAL A 65 9.90 -16.64 14.74
C VAL A 65 9.97 -17.77 13.69
N GLN A 66 9.22 -17.69 12.60
CA GLN A 66 9.02 -18.82 11.68
C GLN A 66 10.17 -19.06 10.68
N SER A 67 10.11 -20.19 9.96
CA SER A 67 11.07 -20.49 8.88
C SER A 67 10.89 -19.56 7.67
N GLU A 68 11.95 -19.34 6.88
CA GLU A 68 11.92 -18.50 5.67
C GLU A 68 10.73 -18.76 4.70
N PRO A 69 10.36 -20.00 4.34
CA PRO A 69 9.23 -20.23 3.43
C PRO A 69 7.89 -19.82 4.04
N MET A 70 7.77 -19.91 5.37
CA MET A 70 6.58 -19.48 6.09
C MET A 70 6.52 -17.95 6.18
N LYS A 71 7.65 -17.28 6.40
CA LYS A 71 7.76 -15.82 6.34
C LYS A 71 7.29 -15.29 4.98
N MET A 72 7.72 -15.91 3.88
CA MET A 72 7.24 -15.56 2.53
C MET A 72 5.73 -15.71 2.38
N SER A 73 5.16 -16.84 2.83
CA SER A 73 3.71 -17.05 2.72
C SER A 73 2.88 -16.05 3.54
N ILE A 74 3.40 -15.63 4.70
CA ILE A 74 2.74 -14.61 5.52
C ILE A 74 2.91 -13.22 4.91
N LEU A 75 4.07 -12.90 4.31
CA LEU A 75 4.25 -11.66 3.56
C LEU A 75 3.28 -11.60 2.39
N ASP A 76 3.13 -12.67 1.60
CA ASP A 76 2.16 -12.73 0.50
C ASP A 76 0.73 -12.50 1.02
N LEU A 77 0.36 -13.08 2.18
CA LEU A 77 -0.91 -12.78 2.85
C LEU A 77 -1.05 -11.29 3.20
N LEU A 78 0.01 -10.65 3.69
CA LEU A 78 -0.03 -9.23 4.05
C LEU A 78 -0.15 -8.32 2.82
N TYR A 79 0.49 -8.69 1.70
CA TYR A 79 0.30 -8.04 0.41
C TYR A 79 -1.17 -8.14 -0.04
N ASP A 80 -1.74 -9.35 -0.02
CA ASP A 80 -3.14 -9.58 -0.35
C ASP A 80 -4.10 -8.82 0.60
N LEU A 81 -3.78 -8.77 1.90
CA LEU A 81 -4.60 -8.10 2.91
C LEU A 81 -4.68 -6.60 2.67
N LEU A 82 -3.55 -5.98 2.32
CA LEU A 82 -3.45 -4.54 2.05
C LEU A 82 -3.87 -4.18 0.62
N ASN A 83 -4.35 -5.14 -0.19
CA ASN A 83 -4.67 -4.98 -1.60
C ASN A 83 -3.49 -4.43 -2.43
N LEU A 84 -2.28 -4.93 -2.14
CA LEU A 84 -1.05 -4.56 -2.82
C LEU A 84 -0.66 -5.63 -3.84
N ASP A 85 -0.15 -5.21 -4.99
CA ASP A 85 0.40 -6.13 -5.98
C ASP A 85 1.66 -6.82 -5.42
N THR A 86 1.72 -8.14 -5.54
CA THR A 86 2.85 -8.91 -5.03
C THR A 86 4.04 -8.78 -5.98
N PRO A 87 5.22 -8.30 -5.52
CA PRO A 87 6.41 -8.16 -6.37
C PRO A 87 6.91 -9.51 -6.87
N ALA A 88 7.36 -9.54 -8.13
CA ALA A 88 8.07 -10.69 -8.67
C ALA A 88 9.35 -10.96 -7.86
N PRO A 89 9.73 -12.23 -7.65
CA PRO A 89 11.00 -12.54 -6.98
C PRO A 89 12.16 -12.00 -7.83
N CYS A 90 12.85 -11.00 -7.32
CA CYS A 90 13.92 -10.29 -8.00
C CYS A 90 15.06 -10.02 -7.02
N ASP A 91 16.30 -10.03 -7.52
CA ASP A 91 17.51 -9.80 -6.73
C ASP A 91 17.86 -8.30 -6.59
N SER A 92 17.12 -7.43 -7.28
CA SER A 92 17.32 -5.98 -7.26
C SER A 92 16.03 -5.25 -6.88
N TYR A 93 16.15 -4.26 -5.99
CA TYR A 93 15.05 -3.42 -5.55
C TYR A 93 14.37 -2.67 -6.71
N GLU A 94 15.16 -2.12 -7.64
CA GLU A 94 14.61 -1.36 -8.78
C GLU A 94 13.82 -2.25 -9.75
N ALA A 95 14.28 -3.49 -9.95
CA ALA A 95 13.59 -4.46 -10.78
C ALA A 95 12.27 -4.90 -10.14
N ALA A 96 12.28 -5.11 -8.81
CA ALA A 96 11.09 -5.44 -8.04
C ALA A 96 10.06 -4.29 -8.08
N LEU A 97 10.50 -3.05 -7.83
CA LEU A 97 9.66 -1.85 -7.88
C LEU A 97 9.03 -1.70 -9.27
N LYS A 98 9.80 -1.90 -10.34
CA LYS A 98 9.24 -1.98 -11.68
C LYS A 98 8.18 -3.10 -11.71
N SER A 99 8.51 -4.37 -11.55
CA SER A 99 7.53 -5.47 -11.70
C SER A 99 6.17 -5.27 -10.98
N THR A 100 6.16 -4.57 -9.84
CA THR A 100 4.97 -4.33 -9.02
C THR A 100 3.98 -3.32 -9.62
N TYR A 101 4.45 -2.26 -10.29
CA TYR A 101 3.56 -1.18 -10.73
C TYR A 101 3.42 -1.14 -12.25
N PRO A 102 2.41 -1.76 -12.87
CA PRO A 102 2.31 -1.89 -14.33
C PRO A 102 2.24 -0.56 -15.12
N ILE A 103 2.15 0.58 -14.46
CA ILE A 103 2.09 1.93 -15.05
C ILE A 103 3.36 2.27 -15.88
N TRP A 104 4.53 1.64 -15.64
CA TRP A 104 5.69 1.76 -16.56
C TRP A 104 5.74 0.65 -17.62
N ASN A 105 4.95 -0.41 -17.45
CA ASN A 105 4.86 -1.54 -18.36
C ASN A 105 3.64 -1.41 -19.30
N LEU A 106 3.34 -0.16 -19.69
CA LEU A 106 2.27 0.20 -20.62
C LEU A 106 2.63 -0.12 -22.09
N THR A 107 3.62 -0.96 -22.33
CA THR A 107 3.86 -1.55 -23.65
C THR A 107 2.84 -2.65 -23.96
N THR A 108 2.05 -3.11 -22.98
CA THR A 108 1.09 -4.22 -23.14
C THR A 108 -0.37 -3.87 -22.85
N VAL A 109 -0.68 -2.68 -22.32
CA VAL A 109 -2.06 -2.19 -22.32
C VAL A 109 -2.36 -1.78 -23.75
N GLU A 110 -3.12 -2.64 -24.43
CA GLU A 110 -3.57 -2.46 -25.81
C GLU A 110 -3.82 -0.98 -26.14
N GLU A 111 -3.27 -0.52 -27.26
CA GLU A 111 -3.36 0.83 -27.83
C GLU A 111 -4.81 1.19 -28.24
N GLY A 112 -5.77 0.99 -27.34
CA GLY A 112 -7.20 1.14 -27.56
C GLY A 112 -7.82 2.28 -26.74
N TYR A 113 -9.07 2.60 -27.09
CA TYR A 113 -9.90 3.66 -26.49
C TYR A 113 -10.07 3.55 -24.95
N THR A 114 -9.70 2.41 -24.34
CA THR A 114 -9.78 2.16 -22.89
C THR A 114 -8.56 2.65 -22.12
N TYR A 115 -7.44 2.97 -22.78
CA TYR A 115 -6.22 3.43 -22.14
C TYR A 115 -6.42 4.77 -21.40
N VAL A 116 -6.97 5.78 -22.09
CA VAL A 116 -7.25 7.09 -21.49
C VAL A 116 -8.33 7.00 -20.41
N ALA A 117 -9.33 6.13 -20.59
CA ALA A 117 -10.40 5.95 -19.62
C ALA A 117 -9.93 5.28 -18.33
N SER A 118 -9.08 4.25 -18.43
CA SER A 118 -8.51 3.56 -17.27
C SER A 118 -7.49 4.42 -16.53
N GLU A 119 -6.65 5.17 -17.25
CA GLU A 119 -5.75 6.15 -16.64
C GLU A 119 -6.52 7.29 -15.96
N GLY A 120 -7.60 7.76 -16.59
CA GLY A 120 -8.50 8.77 -16.01
C GLY A 120 -9.15 8.29 -14.73
N ALA A 121 -9.63 7.06 -14.70
CA ALA A 121 -10.23 6.47 -13.49
C ALA A 121 -9.22 6.31 -12.35
N ALA A 122 -7.94 6.07 -12.65
CA ALA A 122 -6.90 5.92 -11.65
C ALA A 122 -6.35 7.25 -11.11
N LYS A 123 -6.21 8.27 -11.98
CA LYS A 123 -5.51 9.53 -11.65
C LYS A 123 -6.43 10.71 -11.34
N LEU A 124 -7.64 10.73 -11.88
CA LEU A 124 -8.55 11.85 -11.62
C LEU A 124 -9.18 11.72 -10.23
N PRO A 125 -9.29 12.83 -9.47
CA PRO A 125 -9.94 12.79 -8.17
C PRO A 125 -11.41 12.38 -8.32
N ARG A 126 -11.88 11.54 -7.39
CA ARG A 126 -13.28 11.10 -7.37
C ARG A 126 -14.19 12.31 -7.10
N ILE A 127 -15.19 12.50 -7.95
CA ILE A 127 -16.20 13.56 -7.80
C ILE A 127 -16.99 13.40 -6.48
N SER A 128 -17.05 12.18 -5.93
CA SER A 128 -17.68 11.87 -4.65
C SER A 128 -16.83 12.17 -3.41
N SER A 129 -15.83 13.07 -3.50
CA SER A 129 -14.88 13.36 -2.41
C SER A 129 -15.53 13.79 -1.09
N THR A 130 -16.79 14.23 -1.10
CA THR A 130 -17.56 14.61 0.10
C THR A 130 -18.24 13.44 0.81
N ARG A 131 -18.27 12.24 0.21
CA ARG A 131 -18.88 11.06 0.80
C ARG A 131 -17.81 10.21 1.50
N PRO A 132 -17.98 9.84 2.78
CA PRO A 132 -17.07 8.92 3.45
C PRO A 132 -17.11 7.56 2.75
N ASN A 133 -15.94 7.06 2.36
CA ASN A 133 -15.80 5.72 1.81
C ASN A 133 -15.58 4.73 2.96
N LEU A 134 -16.51 3.77 3.10
CA LEU A 134 -16.44 2.77 4.16
C LEU A 134 -15.23 1.84 4.00
N LEU A 135 -14.80 1.59 2.76
CA LEU A 135 -13.60 0.79 2.47
C LEU A 135 -12.35 1.49 3.00
N ASP A 136 -12.21 2.80 2.75
CA ASP A 136 -11.07 3.58 3.24
C ASP A 136 -11.09 3.67 4.77
N SER A 137 -12.29 3.73 5.38
CA SER A 137 -12.46 3.68 6.83
C SER A 137 -12.04 2.33 7.42
N HIS A 138 -12.36 1.23 6.74
CA HIS A 138 -11.94 -0.12 7.13
C HIS A 138 -10.42 -0.29 7.01
N MET A 139 -9.84 0.19 5.90
CA MET A 139 -8.39 0.19 5.69
C MET A 139 -7.67 0.99 6.77
N ALA A 140 -8.13 2.20 7.09
CA ALA A 140 -7.54 3.03 8.14
C ALA A 140 -7.54 2.32 9.51
N LEU A 141 -8.65 1.65 9.87
CA LEU A 141 -8.72 0.86 11.10
C LEU A 141 -7.75 -0.32 11.10
N MET A 142 -7.65 -1.05 9.98
CA MET A 142 -6.66 -2.12 9.84
C MET A 142 -5.25 -1.58 10.07
N LEU A 143 -4.85 -0.53 9.35
CA LEU A 143 -3.53 0.08 9.47
C LEU A 143 -3.22 0.49 10.93
N LEU A 144 -4.16 1.16 11.61
CA LEU A 144 -3.96 1.58 13.00
C LEU A 144 -3.74 0.39 13.94
N THR A 145 -4.51 -0.69 13.81
CA THR A 145 -4.32 -1.88 14.64
C THR A 145 -2.99 -2.59 14.40
N PHE A 146 -2.46 -2.54 13.16
CA PHE A 146 -1.13 -3.06 12.84
C PHE A 146 -0.02 -2.19 13.45
N ILE A 147 -0.18 -0.87 13.46
CA ILE A 147 0.74 0.05 14.14
C ILE A 147 0.79 -0.27 15.64
N ASP A 148 -0.37 -0.38 16.30
CA ASP A 148 -0.47 -0.74 17.72
C ASP A 148 0.09 -2.14 18.04
N ALA A 149 0.08 -3.03 17.06
CA ALA A 149 0.62 -4.38 17.19
C ALA A 149 2.16 -4.45 17.04
N GLY A 150 2.84 -3.35 16.68
CA GLY A 150 4.30 -3.33 16.49
C GLY A 150 4.74 -3.87 15.13
N PHE A 151 3.90 -3.73 14.09
CA PHE A 151 4.18 -4.27 12.76
C PHE A 151 5.46 -3.72 12.12
N LEU A 152 5.75 -2.43 12.31
CA LEU A 152 6.94 -1.78 11.75
C LEU A 152 8.23 -2.40 12.29
N GLU A 153 8.31 -2.63 13.59
CA GLU A 153 9.47 -3.26 14.24
C GLU A 153 9.68 -4.67 13.66
N ALA A 154 8.62 -5.46 13.57
CA ALA A 154 8.70 -6.82 13.02
C ALA A 154 9.16 -6.85 11.55
N ILE A 155 8.67 -5.95 10.70
CA ILE A 155 9.13 -5.90 9.30
C ILE A 155 10.59 -5.49 9.22
N THR A 156 11.01 -4.48 9.99
CA THR A 156 12.41 -4.02 9.95
C THR A 156 13.39 -5.13 10.34
N GLU A 157 13.00 -6.00 11.28
CA GLU A 157 13.79 -7.16 11.66
C GLU A 157 13.93 -8.17 10.50
N ILE A 158 12.85 -8.42 9.77
CA ILE A 158 12.85 -9.34 8.62
C ILE A 158 13.59 -8.75 7.44
N ALA A 159 13.48 -7.43 7.25
CA ALA A 159 14.16 -6.73 6.19
C ALA A 159 15.69 -6.77 6.39
N SER A 160 16.16 -6.85 7.64
CA SER A 160 17.56 -7.09 7.99
C SER A 160 18.04 -8.54 7.83
N SER A 161 17.22 -9.45 7.25
CA SER A 161 17.62 -10.84 7.02
C SER A 161 18.62 -10.99 5.86
N ASP A 162 19.42 -12.07 5.89
CA ASP A 162 20.45 -12.36 4.88
C ASP A 162 19.88 -12.70 3.49
N ASN A 163 18.59 -13.03 3.40
CA ASN A 163 17.93 -13.41 2.15
C ASN A 163 17.50 -12.14 1.39
N THR A 164 18.18 -11.86 0.27
CA THR A 164 17.95 -10.67 -0.56
C THR A 164 16.52 -10.54 -1.04
N ILE A 165 15.89 -11.64 -1.47
CA ILE A 165 14.51 -11.65 -1.98
C ILE A 165 13.53 -11.32 -0.85
N LEU A 166 13.74 -11.90 0.34
CA LEU A 166 12.92 -11.63 1.52
C LEU A 166 13.07 -10.18 1.98
N SER A 167 14.31 -9.68 2.01
CA SER A 167 14.66 -8.32 2.40
C SER A 167 14.03 -7.27 1.48
N ILE A 168 14.11 -7.46 0.16
CA ILE A 168 13.51 -6.56 -0.84
C ILE A 168 11.98 -6.54 -0.68
N ARG A 169 11.34 -7.72 -0.55
CA ARG A 169 9.90 -7.81 -0.36
C ARG A 169 9.43 -7.16 0.94
N ALA A 170 10.16 -7.36 2.04
CA ALA A 170 9.86 -6.73 3.31
C ALA A 170 10.01 -5.21 3.23
N THR A 171 11.06 -4.72 2.56
CA THR A 171 11.31 -3.28 2.38
C THR A 171 10.24 -2.61 1.49
N LEU A 172 9.80 -3.29 0.42
CA LEU A 172 8.68 -2.80 -0.41
C LEU A 172 7.36 -2.79 0.35
N LEU A 173 7.09 -3.81 1.18
CA LEU A 173 5.90 -3.86 2.01
C LEU A 173 5.91 -2.72 3.03
N LEU A 174 7.06 -2.47 3.64
CA LEU A 174 7.26 -1.34 4.56
C LEU A 174 6.99 0.00 3.86
N ALA A 175 7.58 0.22 2.69
CA ALA A 175 7.38 1.44 1.91
C ALA A 175 5.89 1.68 1.56
N ASN A 176 5.22 0.62 1.09
CA ASN A 176 3.80 0.65 0.79
C ASN A 176 2.95 0.91 2.02
N PHE A 177 3.26 0.26 3.15
CA PHE A 177 2.52 0.44 4.39
C PHE A 177 2.58 1.88 4.89
N ILE A 178 3.77 2.50 4.87
CA ILE A 178 3.92 3.92 5.24
C ILE A 178 3.15 4.81 4.27
N TRP A 179 3.21 4.51 2.96
CA TRP A 179 2.48 5.26 1.95
C TRP A 179 0.95 5.17 2.15
N LEU A 180 0.41 3.97 2.43
CA LEU A 180 -0.99 3.78 2.76
C LEU A 180 -1.39 4.49 4.06
N CYS A 181 -0.50 4.53 5.04
CA CYS A 181 -0.74 5.30 6.26
C CYS A 181 -0.86 6.80 5.94
N ASN A 182 0.02 7.33 5.09
CA ASN A 182 -0.04 8.73 4.68
C ASN A 182 -1.29 9.08 3.85
N GLU A 183 -1.87 8.11 3.15
CA GLU A 183 -3.08 8.31 2.34
C GLU A 183 -4.37 8.20 3.16
N HIS A 184 -4.46 7.24 4.08
CA HIS A 184 -5.70 6.92 4.78
C HIS A 184 -5.80 7.49 6.20
N LEU A 185 -4.67 7.80 6.86
CA LEU A 185 -4.68 8.37 8.20
C LEU A 185 -4.64 9.90 8.15
N PRO A 186 -5.28 10.60 9.12
CA PRO A 186 -5.15 12.05 9.26
C PRO A 186 -3.68 12.47 9.48
N GLU A 187 -3.31 13.64 8.97
CA GLU A 187 -1.92 14.15 8.91
C GLU A 187 -1.16 14.11 10.25
N GLU A 188 -1.87 14.11 11.38
CA GLU A 188 -1.26 14.07 12.72
C GLU A 188 -0.51 12.76 13.01
N GLN A 189 -0.95 11.62 12.44
CA GLN A 189 -0.36 10.31 12.71
C GLN A 189 0.65 9.86 11.64
N SER A 190 0.56 10.40 10.43
CA SER A 190 1.42 10.04 9.29
C SER A 190 2.85 10.57 9.44
N PHE A 191 3.01 11.80 9.96
CA PHE A 191 4.32 12.43 10.15
C PHE A 191 5.22 11.70 11.17
N LEU A 192 4.62 10.96 12.11
CA LEU A 192 5.33 10.27 13.20
C LEU A 192 5.99 8.94 12.76
N LEU A 193 5.60 8.38 11.61
CA LEU A 193 6.05 7.05 11.19
C LEU A 193 7.49 7.03 10.65
N LEU A 194 7.93 8.13 10.02
CA LEU A 194 9.28 8.30 9.49
C LEU A 194 10.34 8.52 10.60
N PRO A 195 10.11 9.41 11.59
CA PRO A 195 10.97 9.54 12.76
C PRO A 195 11.08 8.23 13.56
N LEU A 196 10.01 7.44 13.67
CA LEU A 196 10.04 6.15 14.37
C LEU A 196 11.04 5.16 13.74
N LEU A 197 11.12 5.11 12.41
CA LEU A 197 12.14 4.31 11.73
C LEU A 197 13.55 4.86 11.95
N MET A 198 13.70 6.19 12.02
CA MET A 198 14.97 6.84 12.34
C MET A 198 15.42 6.51 13.76
N ASP A 199 14.50 6.52 14.73
CA ASP A 199 14.78 6.16 16.12
C ASP A 199 15.17 4.69 16.24
N ILE A 200 14.51 3.76 15.54
CA ILE A 200 14.90 2.35 15.47
C ILE A 200 16.32 2.21 14.87
N ALA A 201 16.64 3.00 13.84
CA ALA A 201 17.97 3.00 13.23
C ALA A 201 19.06 3.60 14.13
N ILE A 202 18.72 4.56 14.99
CA ILE A 202 19.64 5.21 15.92
C ILE A 202 19.83 4.40 17.20
N ALA A 203 18.78 3.71 17.68
CA ALA A 203 18.79 2.97 18.93
C ALA A 203 19.57 1.64 18.87
N ASP A 204 19.82 1.08 17.68
CA ASP A 204 20.51 -0.20 17.55
C ASP A 204 22.04 -0.04 17.35
N ASP A 205 22.82 -0.59 18.29
CA ASP A 205 24.28 -0.54 18.30
C ASP A 205 24.93 -1.35 17.16
N ASN A 206 24.17 -2.18 16.44
CA ASN A 206 24.70 -3.02 15.38
C ASN A 206 24.98 -2.23 14.08
N SER A 207 26.26 -2.16 13.66
CA SER A 207 26.67 -1.43 12.45
C SER A 207 25.97 -1.90 11.17
N VAL A 208 25.62 -3.20 11.10
CA VAL A 208 24.95 -3.84 9.95
C VAL A 208 23.50 -3.37 9.82
N LYS A 209 22.77 -3.30 10.93
CA LYS A 209 21.39 -2.78 10.95
C LYS A 209 21.35 -1.29 10.61
N ARG A 210 22.37 -0.53 10.99
CA ARG A 210 22.48 0.88 10.62
C ARG A 210 22.74 1.09 9.13
N SER A 211 23.59 0.29 8.49
CA SER A 211 23.77 0.36 7.03
C SER A 211 22.52 -0.08 6.29
N PHE A 212 21.88 -1.15 6.75
CA PHE A 212 20.62 -1.62 6.20
C PHE A 212 19.50 -0.58 6.33
N ALA A 213 19.32 0.01 7.53
CA ALA A 213 18.31 1.03 7.76
C ALA A 213 18.52 2.25 6.85
N LYS A 214 19.76 2.67 6.61
CA LYS A 214 20.07 3.74 5.65
C LYS A 214 19.69 3.36 4.22
N GLU A 215 20.02 2.15 3.79
CA GLU A 215 19.68 1.65 2.46
C GLU A 215 18.16 1.50 2.28
N ALA A 216 17.47 0.94 3.28
CA ALA A 216 16.03 0.84 3.32
C ALA A 216 15.37 2.23 3.29
N MET A 217 15.88 3.21 4.03
CA MET A 217 15.40 4.59 3.98
C MET A 217 15.59 5.21 2.59
N LEU A 218 16.70 4.96 1.91
CA LEU A 218 16.93 5.42 0.54
C LEU A 218 15.93 4.78 -0.43
N HIS A 219 15.70 3.47 -0.30
CA HIS A 219 14.72 2.74 -1.09
C HIS A 219 13.28 3.24 -0.85
N ILE A 220 12.90 3.44 0.41
CA ILE A 220 11.60 4.02 0.79
C ILE A 220 11.46 5.43 0.23
N ASN A 221 12.49 6.28 0.33
CA ASN A 221 12.43 7.63 -0.24
C ASN A 221 12.34 7.60 -1.77
N ALA A 222 13.09 6.72 -2.42
CA ALA A 222 12.99 6.50 -3.87
C ALA A 222 11.57 6.04 -4.27
N PHE A 223 10.94 5.19 -3.46
CA PHE A 223 9.54 4.78 -3.63
C PHE A 223 8.56 5.93 -3.45
N PHE A 224 8.74 6.79 -2.44
CA PHE A 224 7.90 7.98 -2.28
C PHE A 224 8.03 8.94 -3.44
N GLU A 225 9.25 9.20 -3.89
CA GLU A 225 9.52 10.02 -5.07
C GLU A 225 8.94 9.38 -6.33
N PHE A 226 9.00 8.05 -6.44
CA PHE A 226 8.36 7.31 -7.52
C PHE A 226 6.83 7.48 -7.50
N ASN A 227 6.17 7.29 -6.36
CA ASN A 227 4.72 7.43 -6.23
C ASN A 227 4.24 8.87 -6.41
N LYS A 228 5.04 9.87 -6.01
CA LYS A 228 4.76 11.27 -6.36
C LYS A 228 4.79 11.47 -7.87
N ARG A 229 5.71 10.82 -8.58
CA ARG A 229 5.85 10.92 -10.04
C ARG A 229 4.75 10.16 -10.80
N THR A 230 4.28 9.01 -10.32
CA THR A 230 3.21 8.24 -10.99
C THR A 230 1.84 8.92 -10.91
N ARG A 231 1.67 9.92 -10.02
CA ARG A 231 0.50 10.81 -10.04
C ARG A 231 0.44 11.73 -11.28
N TYR A 232 1.55 11.88 -12.03
CA TYR A 232 1.54 12.61 -13.30
C TYR A 232 1.01 11.74 -14.43
N THR A 233 0.20 12.32 -15.31
CA THR A 233 -0.42 11.66 -16.46
C THR A 233 0.64 11.24 -17.48
N HIS A 234 0.63 9.96 -17.87
CA HIS A 234 1.53 9.41 -18.89
C HIS A 234 0.89 9.48 -20.28
N SER A 235 -0.45 9.39 -20.39
CA SER A 235 -1.14 9.72 -21.63
C SER A 235 -1.04 11.21 -21.93
N PHE A 236 -0.51 11.52 -23.10
CA PHE A 236 -0.54 12.87 -23.65
C PHE A 236 -1.98 13.37 -23.84
N GLN A 237 -2.91 12.50 -24.27
CA GLN A 237 -4.32 12.86 -24.46
C GLN A 237 -4.97 13.27 -23.14
N LEU A 238 -4.70 12.53 -22.07
CA LEU A 238 -5.23 12.85 -20.74
C LEU A 238 -4.61 14.13 -20.19
N ALA A 239 -3.30 14.34 -20.39
CA ALA A 239 -2.62 15.58 -20.02
C ALA A 239 -3.25 16.80 -20.72
N GLN A 240 -3.53 16.68 -22.03
CA GLN A 240 -4.16 17.73 -22.81
C GLN A 240 -5.61 17.99 -22.36
N LEU A 241 -6.38 16.94 -22.03
CA LEU A 241 -7.72 17.09 -21.47
C LEU A 241 -7.72 17.81 -20.13
N ILE A 242 -6.79 17.45 -19.21
CA ILE A 242 -6.64 18.15 -17.93
C ILE A 242 -6.29 19.61 -18.17
N TYR A 243 -5.31 19.90 -19.04
CA TYR A 243 -4.90 21.26 -19.36
C TYR A 243 -6.09 22.11 -19.86
N HIS A 244 -6.86 21.60 -20.82
CA HIS A 244 -8.04 22.31 -21.31
C HIS A 244 -9.14 22.45 -20.25
N SER A 245 -9.33 21.46 -19.38
CA SER A 245 -10.31 21.53 -18.30
C SER A 245 -9.96 22.57 -17.23
N GLN A 246 -8.67 22.72 -16.89
CA GLN A 246 -8.19 23.72 -15.93
C GLN A 246 -8.42 25.12 -16.46
N HIS A 247 -8.02 25.37 -17.71
CA HIS A 247 -8.31 26.63 -18.39
C HIS A 247 -9.81 26.93 -18.41
N PHE A 248 -10.66 25.95 -18.74
CA PHE A 248 -12.11 26.15 -18.72
C PHE A 248 -12.65 26.51 -17.33
N ASN A 249 -12.15 25.87 -16.26
CA ASN A 249 -12.59 26.15 -14.90
C ASN A 249 -12.16 27.55 -14.43
N ASP A 250 -10.97 28.00 -14.84
CA ASP A 250 -10.49 29.36 -14.57
C ASP A 250 -11.37 30.40 -15.28
N TYR A 251 -11.70 30.19 -16.55
CA TYR A 251 -12.61 31.05 -17.29
C TYR A 251 -14.02 31.07 -16.69
N PHE A 252 -14.53 29.92 -16.25
CA PHE A 252 -15.84 29.81 -15.62
C PHE A 252 -15.90 30.55 -14.28
N THR A 253 -14.85 30.42 -13.46
CA THR A 253 -14.73 31.12 -12.16
C THR A 253 -14.62 32.63 -12.35
N ILE A 254 -13.84 33.08 -13.33
CA ILE A 254 -13.73 34.50 -13.70
C ILE A 254 -15.09 35.02 -14.20
N ALA A 255 -15.78 34.27 -15.05
CA ALA A 255 -17.10 34.65 -15.55
C ALA A 255 -18.15 34.74 -14.42
N GLN A 256 -18.14 33.80 -13.46
CA GLN A 256 -19.01 33.86 -12.28
C GLN A 256 -18.70 35.07 -11.40
N HIS A 257 -17.41 35.42 -11.21
CA HIS A 257 -17.03 36.64 -10.50
C HIS A 257 -17.51 37.92 -11.22
N VAL A 258 -17.39 37.99 -12.55
CA VAL A 258 -17.89 39.14 -13.34
C VAL A 258 -19.42 39.23 -13.28
N ILE A 259 -20.14 38.11 -13.34
CA ILE A 259 -21.61 38.06 -13.24
C ILE A 259 -22.07 38.48 -11.84
N THR A 260 -21.40 38.02 -10.79
CA THR A 260 -21.74 38.40 -9.41
C THR A 260 -21.42 39.88 -9.13
N ASP A 261 -20.30 40.40 -9.63
CA ASP A 261 -19.95 41.83 -9.52
C ASP A 261 -20.89 42.74 -10.31
N THR A 262 -21.32 42.33 -11.51
CA THR A 262 -22.31 43.10 -12.28
C THR A 262 -23.68 43.06 -11.63
N THR A 263 -24.07 41.93 -11.02
CA THR A 263 -25.32 41.82 -10.25
C THR A 263 -25.27 42.69 -8.98
N ARG A 264 -24.13 42.69 -8.27
CA ARG A 264 -23.88 43.54 -7.11
C ARG A 264 -23.90 45.03 -7.47
N ARG A 265 -23.25 45.44 -8.56
CA ARG A 265 -23.29 46.83 -9.05
C ARG A 265 -24.71 47.25 -9.45
N LYS A 266 -25.47 46.41 -10.14
CA LYS A 266 -26.89 46.68 -10.45
C LYS A 266 -27.75 46.83 -9.19
N SER A 267 -27.48 46.05 -8.13
CA SER A 267 -28.18 46.18 -6.86
C SER A 267 -27.84 47.45 -6.07
N MET A 268 -26.60 47.96 -6.18
CA MET A 268 -26.22 49.25 -5.58
C MET A 268 -26.80 50.44 -6.35
N VAL A 269 -26.90 50.36 -7.68
CA VAL A 269 -27.55 51.42 -8.48
C VAL A 269 -29.06 51.44 -8.23
N ALA A 270 -29.71 50.30 -7.99
CA ALA A 270 -31.13 50.23 -7.65
C ALA A 270 -31.46 50.71 -6.22
N SER A 271 -30.48 50.81 -5.31
CA SER A 271 -30.67 51.39 -3.97
C SER A 271 -30.50 52.92 -3.94
N ASP A 272 -29.96 53.51 -5.01
CA ASP A 272 -29.71 54.95 -5.12
C ASP A 272 -30.81 55.71 -5.91
N ASP A 273 -31.91 55.05 -6.30
CA ASP A 273 -33.07 55.71 -6.91
C ASP A 273 -33.87 56.51 -5.85
N PRO A 274 -33.88 57.85 -5.87
CA PRO A 274 -34.60 58.66 -4.91
C PRO A 274 -35.99 59.01 -5.49
N VAL A 275 -36.85 58.02 -5.75
CA VAL A 275 -38.25 58.28 -6.14
C VAL A 275 -39.19 57.23 -5.56
N ARG A 276 -39.40 57.28 -4.24
CA ARG A 276 -40.66 56.85 -3.60
C ARG A 276 -41.00 57.78 -2.44
N SER A 277 -41.39 58.99 -2.79
CA SER A 277 -42.20 59.86 -1.93
C SER A 277 -43.20 60.60 -2.81
N LEU A 278 -44.34 59.95 -3.05
CA LEU A 278 -45.65 60.55 -3.30
C LEU A 278 -46.70 59.54 -2.83
#